data_AF-A0A353EEL2-F1
#
_entry.id   AF-A0A353EEL2-F1
#
_cell.length_a   1.000
_cell.length_b   1.000
_cell.length_c   1.000
_cell.angle_alpha   90.00
_cell.angle_beta   90.00
_cell.angle_gamma   90.00
#
_symmetry.space_group_name_H-M   'P 1'
#
loop_
_entity.id
_entity.type
_entity.pdbx_description
1 polymer ?
#
loop_
_entity_poly.entity_id
_entity_poly.type
_entity_poly.pdbx_seq_one_letter_code
_entity_poly.pdbx_strand_id
1 'polypeptide(L)'
;MPYAPVVIKYEEGRGIDYEGLSRQAFDQAYHQLINSKHSLFVPHKSTGIYSTKVLKPGQVQGTSLIRDAQDLGIIIGRLARLHAGIGYQHEEGFIANLFQSYQYVVSQRSAGQGPRIVTALEALVDTKQRAKWPGVLKEVQPHLYSEETAFQYLKNAPEDEMFDYAVDAAISLGVALGMKQAGMRPIHEEGQFQDRVCGPRDLKALLKNRLGVTAEEGVDPSLVSTLNEWMQRALTNATPPQLKNIMQEMNGSRYVTTSVGSMALHLCKTMPVPHVMFIGHTCSRTIDVSEIEFKKSVDAHQYDGFENAFLNCASKKYELG
;
A
#
# COMPACT_ATOMS: atom_id res chain seq x y z
N MET A 1 4.32 -4.19 -23.71
CA MET A 1 4.65 -2.82 -23.27
C MET A 1 4.14 -2.62 -21.84
N PRO A 2 4.98 -2.78 -20.79
CA PRO A 2 4.52 -2.74 -19.40
C PRO A 2 4.30 -1.33 -18.82
N TYR A 3 4.59 -0.28 -19.59
CA TYR A 3 4.59 1.11 -19.12
C TYR A 3 3.26 1.85 -19.26
N ALA A 4 2.28 1.29 -19.99
CA ALA A 4 1.02 1.98 -20.23
C ALA A 4 0.30 2.32 -18.90
N PRO A 5 -0.22 3.55 -18.76
CA PRO A 5 -1.09 3.90 -17.65
C PRO A 5 -2.34 3.02 -17.71
N VAL A 6 -2.74 2.50 -16.55
CA VAL A 6 -4.04 1.82 -16.40
C VAL A 6 -5.05 2.93 -16.12
N VAL A 7 -6.15 2.93 -16.86
CA VAL A 7 -7.27 3.86 -16.67
C VAL A 7 -8.46 3.04 -16.21
N ILE A 8 -8.93 3.29 -15.00
CA ILE A 8 -10.10 2.61 -14.44
C ILE A 8 -11.37 3.36 -14.84
N LYS A 9 -12.37 2.62 -15.32
CA LYS A 9 -13.71 3.12 -15.57
C LYS A 9 -14.72 2.15 -14.96
N TYR A 10 -15.50 2.63 -14.00
CA TYR A 10 -16.63 1.87 -13.46
C TYR A 10 -17.82 1.92 -14.44
N GLU A 11 -18.55 0.81 -14.56
CA GLU A 11 -19.58 0.56 -15.59
C GLU A 11 -20.67 1.64 -15.65
N GLU A 12 -20.96 2.29 -14.51
CA GLU A 12 -21.93 3.39 -14.38
C GLU A 12 -21.32 4.72 -13.89
N GLY A 13 -19.99 4.78 -13.75
CA GLY A 13 -19.29 5.93 -13.19
C GLY A 13 -19.19 7.09 -14.19
N ARG A 14 -19.75 8.26 -13.85
CA ARG A 14 -19.39 9.53 -14.49
C ARG A 14 -18.10 10.04 -13.85
N GLY A 15 -16.96 9.82 -14.49
CA GLY A 15 -15.67 10.29 -13.99
C GLY A 15 -14.52 9.90 -14.91
N ILE A 16 -13.47 10.74 -14.93
CA ILE A 16 -12.21 10.46 -15.62
C ILE A 16 -11.19 10.06 -14.55
N ASP A 17 -10.50 8.94 -14.77
CA ASP A 17 -9.45 8.48 -13.85
C ASP A 17 -8.17 9.31 -14.03
N TYR A 18 -8.06 10.37 -13.23
CA TYR A 18 -6.82 11.06 -12.94
C TYR A 18 -6.12 10.41 -11.73
N GLU A 19 -5.88 9.11 -11.84
CA GLU A 19 -5.26 8.22 -10.84
C GLU A 19 -6.06 7.92 -9.56
N GLY A 20 -7.07 8.73 -9.22
CA GLY A 20 -7.89 8.53 -8.01
C GLY A 20 -8.64 7.20 -8.03
N LEU A 21 -9.29 6.85 -9.14
CA LEU A 21 -10.01 5.58 -9.28
C LEU A 21 -9.04 4.41 -9.36
N SER A 22 -7.90 4.60 -10.03
CA SER A 22 -6.80 3.62 -10.02
C SER A 22 -6.31 3.30 -8.61
N ARG A 23 -6.05 4.32 -7.77
CA ARG A 23 -5.64 4.12 -6.37
C ARG A 23 -6.68 3.31 -5.59
N GLN A 24 -7.96 3.64 -5.75
CA GLN A 24 -9.07 2.93 -5.11
C GLN A 24 -9.14 1.46 -5.54
N ALA A 25 -9.10 1.21 -6.85
CA ALA A 25 -9.20 -0.13 -7.40
C ALA A 25 -8.03 -1.02 -6.94
N PHE A 26 -6.80 -0.53 -7.01
CA PHE A 26 -5.63 -1.31 -6.59
C PHE A 26 -5.55 -1.48 -5.06
N ASP A 27 -5.93 -0.48 -4.27
CA ASP A 27 -6.02 -0.60 -2.82
C ASP A 27 -7.05 -1.67 -2.42
N GLN A 28 -8.22 -1.66 -3.06
CA GLN A 28 -9.25 -2.65 -2.85
C GLN A 28 -8.80 -4.05 -3.29
N ALA A 29 -8.19 -4.18 -4.47
CA ALA A 29 -7.68 -5.46 -4.97
C ALA A 29 -6.63 -6.05 -4.03
N TYR A 30 -5.69 -5.23 -3.54
CA TYR A 30 -4.69 -5.66 -2.56
C TYR A 30 -5.36 -6.22 -1.29
N HIS A 31 -6.32 -5.49 -0.73
CA HIS A 31 -7.01 -5.95 0.49
C HIS A 31 -7.88 -7.18 0.23
N GLN A 32 -8.52 -7.30 -0.93
CA GLN A 32 -9.28 -8.51 -1.30
C GLN A 32 -8.37 -9.73 -1.38
N LEU A 33 -7.17 -9.60 -1.98
CA LEU A 33 -6.22 -10.70 -2.11
C LEU A 33 -5.70 -11.18 -0.76
N ILE A 34 -5.19 -10.28 0.08
CA ILE A 34 -4.58 -10.66 1.36
C ILE A 34 -5.59 -11.20 2.37
N ASN A 35 -6.88 -10.81 2.25
CA ASN A 35 -7.98 -11.31 3.08
C ASN A 35 -8.69 -12.54 2.48
N SER A 36 -8.32 -12.99 1.29
CA SER A 36 -8.96 -14.13 0.65
C SER A 36 -8.57 -15.45 1.32
N LYS A 37 -9.43 -16.47 1.21
CA LYS A 37 -9.10 -17.84 1.67
C LYS A 37 -7.89 -18.44 0.95
N HIS A 38 -7.57 -17.92 -0.22
CA HIS A 38 -6.44 -18.33 -1.07
C HIS A 38 -5.22 -17.42 -0.90
N SER A 39 -5.23 -16.51 0.08
CA SER A 39 -4.12 -15.61 0.36
C SER A 39 -2.81 -16.37 0.60
N LEU A 40 -1.72 -15.76 0.14
CA LEU A 40 -0.34 -16.15 0.45
C LEU A 40 0.05 -15.86 1.90
N PHE A 41 -0.81 -15.13 2.63
CA PHE A 41 -0.55 -14.68 3.98
C PHE A 41 -1.69 -15.05 4.93
N VAL A 42 -1.36 -15.12 6.22
CA VAL A 42 -2.32 -15.32 7.30
C VAL A 42 -2.15 -14.19 8.32
N PRO A 43 -3.24 -13.52 8.74
CA PRO A 43 -3.13 -12.49 9.77
C PRO A 43 -2.95 -13.13 11.15
N HIS A 44 -2.00 -12.61 11.93
CA HIS A 44 -1.86 -12.96 13.33
C HIS A 44 -3.07 -12.44 14.13
N LYS A 45 -3.68 -13.31 14.96
CA LYS A 45 -4.97 -13.04 15.60
C LYS A 45 -5.00 -11.81 16.50
N SER A 46 -3.89 -11.47 17.17
CA SER A 46 -3.85 -10.35 18.12
C SER A 46 -3.37 -9.04 17.52
N THR A 47 -2.55 -9.07 16.47
CA THR A 47 -1.90 -7.89 15.90
C THR A 47 -2.48 -7.50 14.54
N GLY A 48 -3.10 -8.45 13.82
CA GLY A 48 -3.54 -8.28 12.45
C GLY A 48 -2.39 -8.18 11.43
N ILE A 49 -1.14 -8.34 11.87
CA ILE A 49 0.03 -8.38 10.98
C ILE A 49 0.03 -9.71 10.23
N TYR A 50 0.26 -9.64 8.93
CA TYR A 50 0.30 -10.76 8.01
C TYR A 50 1.68 -11.41 8.01
N SER A 51 1.71 -12.71 8.25
CA SER A 51 2.88 -13.58 8.02
C SER A 51 2.66 -14.44 6.79
N THR A 52 3.74 -14.95 6.19
CA THR A 52 3.61 -15.92 5.10
C THR A 52 2.84 -17.14 5.59
N LYS A 53 1.91 -17.62 4.77
CA LYS A 53 1.18 -18.85 5.06
C LYS A 53 2.12 -20.04 5.01
N VAL A 54 2.25 -20.76 6.12
CA VAL A 54 2.96 -22.05 6.15
C VAL A 54 2.24 -23.04 5.23
N LEU A 55 2.98 -23.57 4.26
CA LEU A 55 2.50 -24.57 3.30
C LEU A 55 3.18 -25.90 3.60
N LYS A 56 2.55 -27.00 3.22
CA LYS A 56 3.18 -28.33 3.21
C LYS A 56 3.44 -28.78 1.78
N PRO A 57 4.45 -29.63 1.54
CA PRO A 57 4.68 -30.25 0.25
C PRO A 57 3.39 -30.84 -0.35
N GLY A 58 3.06 -30.46 -1.58
CA GLY A 58 1.88 -30.94 -2.30
C GLY A 58 0.55 -30.22 -1.98
N GLN A 59 0.51 -29.24 -1.06
CA GLN A 59 -0.71 -28.47 -0.78
C GLN A 59 -1.05 -27.41 -1.83
N VAL A 60 -0.08 -26.94 -2.60
CA VAL A 60 -0.26 -25.91 -3.63
C VAL A 60 0.51 -26.31 -4.88
N GLN A 61 -0.07 -26.11 -6.06
CA GLN A 61 0.67 -26.26 -7.31
C GLN A 61 1.68 -25.12 -7.42
N GLY A 62 2.95 -25.43 -7.66
CA GLY A 62 3.99 -24.41 -7.72
C GLY A 62 3.71 -23.29 -8.75
N THR A 63 3.04 -23.63 -9.86
CA THR A 63 2.61 -22.67 -10.88
C THR A 63 1.57 -21.67 -10.37
N SER A 64 0.61 -22.10 -9.53
CA SER A 64 -0.34 -21.16 -8.91
C SER A 64 0.33 -20.26 -7.89
N LEU A 65 1.27 -20.80 -7.09
CA LEU A 65 2.04 -19.99 -6.13
C LEU A 65 2.80 -18.85 -6.81
N ILE A 66 3.52 -19.16 -7.90
CA ILE A 66 4.27 -18.16 -8.68
C ILE A 66 3.33 -17.09 -9.23
N ARG A 67 2.21 -17.51 -9.85
CA ARG A 67 1.25 -16.59 -10.45
C ARG A 67 0.64 -15.66 -9.40
N ASP A 68 0.16 -16.22 -8.30
CA ASP A 68 -0.50 -15.44 -7.25
C ASP A 68 0.47 -14.44 -6.60
N ALA A 69 1.75 -14.82 -6.44
CA ALA A 69 2.81 -13.91 -5.98
C ALA A 69 3.10 -12.80 -7.00
N GLN A 70 3.16 -13.12 -8.29
CA GLN A 70 3.35 -12.12 -9.35
C GLN A 70 2.17 -11.16 -9.44
N ASP A 71 0.92 -11.64 -9.37
CA ASP A 71 -0.29 -10.81 -9.39
C ASP A 71 -0.30 -9.82 -8.23
N LEU A 72 0.06 -10.29 -7.03
CA LEU A 72 0.25 -9.41 -5.87
C LEU A 72 1.36 -8.38 -6.13
N GLY A 73 2.50 -8.81 -6.68
CA GLY A 73 3.59 -7.91 -7.07
C GLY A 73 3.18 -6.84 -8.07
N ILE A 74 2.33 -7.19 -9.04
CA ILE A 74 1.80 -6.24 -10.01
C ILE A 74 0.96 -5.18 -9.30
N ILE A 75 0.07 -5.57 -8.39
CA ILE A 75 -0.77 -4.63 -7.63
C ILE A 75 0.08 -3.71 -6.75
N ILE A 76 1.04 -4.26 -6.00
CA ILE A 76 1.96 -3.48 -5.16
C ILE A 76 2.77 -2.51 -6.03
N GLY A 77 3.30 -2.96 -7.17
CA GLY A 77 4.05 -2.12 -8.09
C GLY A 77 3.20 -1.00 -8.71
N ARG A 78 1.91 -1.25 -8.96
CA ARG A 78 0.97 -0.23 -9.45
C ARG A 78 0.65 0.80 -8.36
N LEU A 79 0.37 0.38 -7.12
CA LEU A 79 0.19 1.29 -5.98
C LEU A 79 1.41 2.21 -5.81
N ALA A 80 2.62 1.63 -5.79
CA ALA A 80 3.88 2.35 -5.69
C ALA A 80 4.07 3.40 -6.79
N ARG A 81 3.62 3.13 -8.03
CA ARG A 81 3.66 4.10 -9.13
C ARG A 81 2.66 5.24 -8.97
N LEU A 82 1.56 5.00 -8.27
CA LEU A 82 0.49 5.98 -8.00
C LEU A 82 0.73 6.77 -6.70
N HIS A 83 1.93 6.66 -6.12
CA HIS A 83 2.29 7.22 -4.81
C HIS A 83 1.40 6.72 -3.66
N ALA A 84 0.81 5.53 -3.81
CA ALA A 84 0.09 4.81 -2.78
C ALA A 84 0.95 3.67 -2.19
N GLY A 85 0.65 3.27 -0.97
CA GLY A 85 1.35 2.19 -0.28
C GLY A 85 0.41 1.09 0.18
N ILE A 86 0.98 0.01 0.72
CA ILE A 86 0.24 -1.09 1.35
C ILE A 86 0.24 -1.02 2.89
N GLY A 87 0.95 -0.08 3.49
CA GLY A 87 1.15 0.00 4.93
C GLY A 87 2.10 -1.07 5.47
N TYR A 88 2.50 -0.89 6.73
CA TYR A 88 3.25 -1.91 7.49
C TYR A 88 2.29 -3.00 8.00
N GLN A 89 1.63 -3.68 7.07
CA GLN A 89 0.67 -4.75 7.36
C GLN A 89 1.32 -6.14 7.39
N HIS A 90 2.53 -6.29 6.86
CA HIS A 90 3.27 -7.55 6.85
C HIS A 90 4.41 -7.55 7.88
N GLU A 91 4.86 -8.73 8.26
CA GLU A 91 6.06 -8.90 9.09
C GLU A 91 7.28 -8.22 8.45
N GLU A 92 8.15 -7.66 9.29
CA GLU A 92 9.34 -6.93 8.83
C GLU A 92 10.28 -7.83 8.03
N GLY A 93 10.38 -9.12 8.40
CA GLY A 93 11.17 -10.11 7.67
C GLY A 93 10.71 -10.29 6.21
N PHE A 94 9.40 -10.28 5.96
CA PHE A 94 8.87 -10.34 4.59
C PHE A 94 9.27 -9.10 3.79
N ILE A 95 9.11 -7.90 4.35
CA ILE A 95 9.45 -6.64 3.65
C ILE A 95 10.95 -6.56 3.35
N ALA A 96 11.81 -7.00 4.28
CA ALA A 96 13.25 -7.08 4.07
C ALA A 96 13.62 -8.07 2.95
N ASN A 97 13.04 -9.28 2.97
CA ASN A 97 13.27 -10.29 1.93
C ASN A 97 12.74 -9.85 0.56
N LEU A 98 11.62 -9.13 0.54
CA LEU A 98 11.07 -8.54 -0.67
C LEU A 98 12.00 -7.48 -1.26
N PHE A 99 12.61 -6.61 -0.43
CA PHE A 99 13.60 -5.64 -0.90
C PHE A 99 14.81 -6.32 -1.54
N GLN A 100 15.35 -7.37 -0.91
CA GLN A 100 16.50 -8.12 -1.44
C GLN A 100 16.14 -8.84 -2.76
N SER A 101 14.96 -9.45 -2.81
CA SER A 101 14.43 -10.07 -4.03
C SER A 101 14.24 -9.03 -5.14
N TYR A 102 13.78 -7.83 -4.80
CA TYR A 102 13.66 -6.72 -5.73
C TYR A 102 15.03 -6.28 -6.26
N GLN A 103 16.06 -6.13 -5.40
CA GLN A 103 17.43 -5.85 -5.84
C GLN A 103 17.92 -6.90 -6.84
N TYR A 104 17.74 -8.19 -6.52
CA TYR A 104 18.10 -9.28 -7.40
C TYR A 104 17.40 -9.12 -8.76
N VAL A 105 16.07 -8.98 -8.77
CA VAL A 105 15.26 -8.83 -10.00
C VAL A 105 15.64 -7.60 -10.84
N VAL A 106 15.92 -6.44 -10.21
CA VAL A 106 16.30 -5.23 -10.95
C VAL A 106 17.76 -5.22 -11.39
N SER A 107 18.65 -5.98 -10.72
CA SER A 107 20.06 -6.12 -11.11
C SER A 107 20.24 -6.95 -12.38
N GLN A 108 19.29 -7.83 -12.71
CA GLN A 108 19.24 -8.61 -13.94
C GLN A 108 18.85 -7.73 -15.18
N ARG A 109 19.48 -6.55 -15.34
CA ARG A 109 19.13 -5.47 -16.30
C ARG A 109 19.24 -5.85 -17.79
N SER A 110 19.81 -6.99 -18.14
CA SER A 110 20.04 -7.36 -19.55
C SER A 110 18.90 -8.19 -20.14
N ALA A 111 18.46 -7.82 -21.35
CA ALA A 111 17.58 -8.64 -22.19
C ALA A 111 18.26 -10.01 -22.41
N GLY A 112 17.77 -11.04 -21.72
CA GLY A 112 18.36 -12.39 -21.72
C GLY A 112 18.43 -13.06 -20.35
N GLN A 113 18.31 -12.32 -19.24
CA GLN A 113 18.31 -12.88 -17.88
C GLN A 113 16.90 -13.06 -17.28
N GLY A 114 15.83 -12.62 -17.98
CA GLY A 114 14.45 -12.96 -17.62
C GLY A 114 14.22 -14.47 -17.45
N PRO A 115 14.74 -15.32 -18.35
CA PRO A 115 14.73 -16.77 -18.17
C PRO A 115 15.37 -17.24 -16.87
N ARG A 116 16.42 -16.57 -16.35
CA ARG A 116 17.10 -16.96 -15.10
C ARG A 116 16.19 -16.80 -13.87
N ILE A 117 15.45 -15.68 -13.79
CA ILE A 117 14.51 -15.45 -12.69
C ILE A 117 13.37 -16.48 -12.73
N VAL A 118 12.84 -16.76 -13.93
CA VAL A 118 11.78 -17.76 -14.11
C VAL A 118 12.29 -19.16 -13.73
N THR A 119 13.48 -19.56 -14.18
CA THR A 119 14.10 -20.83 -13.79
C THR A 119 14.31 -20.93 -12.28
N ALA A 120 14.73 -19.85 -11.61
CA ALA A 120 14.90 -19.83 -10.16
C ALA A 120 13.54 -20.02 -9.45
N LEU A 121 12.49 -19.32 -9.88
CA LEU A 121 11.13 -19.49 -9.35
C LEU A 121 10.63 -20.92 -9.52
N GLU A 122 10.75 -21.48 -10.73
CA GLU A 122 10.33 -22.86 -11.02
C GLU A 122 11.09 -23.87 -10.16
N ALA A 123 12.39 -23.67 -9.97
CA ALA A 123 13.20 -24.54 -9.12
C ALA A 123 12.75 -24.49 -7.65
N LEU A 124 12.43 -23.32 -7.11
CA LEU A 124 12.02 -23.15 -5.71
C LEU A 124 10.67 -23.80 -5.39
N VAL A 125 9.77 -23.89 -6.36
CA VAL A 125 8.40 -24.43 -6.13
C VAL A 125 8.23 -25.89 -6.58
N ASP A 126 9.17 -26.44 -7.34
CA ASP A 126 9.16 -27.83 -7.78
C ASP A 126 9.92 -28.72 -6.78
N THR A 127 9.18 -29.52 -6.00
CA THR A 127 9.75 -30.46 -5.03
C THR A 127 10.64 -31.52 -5.67
N LYS A 128 10.49 -31.80 -6.98
CA LYS A 128 11.39 -32.70 -7.71
C LYS A 128 12.78 -32.08 -7.91
N GLN A 129 12.90 -30.75 -7.79
CA GLN A 129 14.14 -30.00 -7.91
C GLN A 129 14.75 -29.61 -6.56
N ARG A 130 14.30 -30.22 -5.45
CA ARG A 130 14.79 -29.93 -4.09
C ARG A 130 16.30 -29.90 -3.93
N ALA A 131 17.02 -30.76 -4.66
CA ALA A 131 18.49 -30.82 -4.62
C ALA A 131 19.16 -29.50 -5.08
N LYS A 132 18.44 -28.66 -5.83
CA LYS A 132 18.90 -27.35 -6.30
C LYS A 132 18.62 -26.22 -5.31
N TRP A 133 17.69 -26.40 -4.36
CA TRP A 133 17.22 -25.30 -3.50
C TRP A 133 18.34 -24.59 -2.74
N PRO A 134 19.32 -25.26 -2.10
CA PRO A 134 20.38 -24.53 -1.42
C PRO A 134 21.12 -23.55 -2.34
N GLY A 135 21.46 -24.00 -3.55
CA GLY A 135 22.14 -23.16 -4.54
C GLY A 135 21.28 -21.99 -5.03
N VAL A 136 19.99 -22.24 -5.28
CA VAL A 136 19.05 -21.20 -5.71
C VAL A 136 18.79 -20.18 -4.60
N LEU A 137 18.59 -20.63 -3.36
CA LEU A 137 18.42 -19.76 -2.19
C LEU A 137 19.66 -18.89 -1.94
N LYS A 138 20.86 -19.45 -2.04
CA LYS A 138 22.11 -18.67 -1.98
C LYS A 138 22.20 -17.61 -3.08
N GLU A 139 21.67 -17.90 -4.27
CA GLU A 139 21.67 -16.95 -5.39
C GLU A 139 20.67 -15.80 -5.16
N VAL A 140 19.44 -16.10 -4.74
CA VAL A 140 18.35 -15.10 -4.68
C VAL A 140 18.24 -14.40 -3.32
N GLN A 141 18.80 -14.99 -2.27
CA GLN A 141 18.90 -14.44 -0.91
C GLN A 141 20.34 -14.53 -0.38
N PRO A 142 21.32 -13.91 -1.07
CA PRO A 142 22.72 -13.98 -0.65
C PRO A 142 22.94 -13.36 0.74
N HIS A 143 22.10 -12.41 1.17
CA HIS A 143 22.18 -11.79 2.50
C HIS A 143 21.96 -12.77 3.66
N LEU A 144 21.29 -13.90 3.41
CA LEU A 144 21.06 -14.93 4.42
C LEU A 144 22.07 -16.07 4.32
N TYR A 145 22.54 -16.41 3.11
CA TYR A 145 23.20 -17.68 2.83
C TYR A 145 24.55 -17.55 2.10
N SER A 146 25.14 -16.35 1.99
CA SER A 146 26.48 -16.19 1.42
C SER A 146 27.57 -16.77 2.31
N GLU A 147 27.41 -16.61 3.62
CA GLU A 147 28.33 -17.12 4.64
C GLU A 147 28.38 -18.64 4.64
N GLU A 148 29.59 -19.21 4.77
CA GLU A 148 29.79 -20.65 4.65
C GLU A 148 29.03 -21.42 5.74
N THR A 149 29.00 -20.91 6.97
CA THR A 149 28.25 -21.52 8.08
C THR A 149 26.75 -21.55 7.80
N ALA A 150 26.18 -20.45 7.32
CA ALA A 150 24.77 -20.36 6.95
C ALA A 150 24.43 -21.26 5.74
N PHE A 151 25.33 -21.35 4.77
CA PHE A 151 25.14 -22.21 3.61
C PHE A 151 25.25 -23.70 3.97
N GLN A 152 26.14 -24.07 4.89
CA GLN A 152 26.24 -25.43 5.41
C GLN A 152 25.03 -25.79 6.27
N TYR A 153 24.51 -24.85 7.07
CA TYR A 153 23.23 -25.04 7.75
C TYR A 153 22.13 -25.34 6.74
N LEU A 154 22.00 -24.51 5.71
CA LEU A 154 21.00 -24.68 4.66
C LEU A 154 21.08 -26.06 3.99
N LYS A 155 22.28 -26.55 3.64
CA LYS A 155 22.44 -27.90 3.06
C LYS A 155 22.00 -29.05 3.97
N ASN A 156 22.05 -28.84 5.28
CA ASN A 156 21.73 -29.85 6.28
C ASN A 156 20.36 -29.63 6.95
N ALA A 157 19.61 -28.61 6.51
CA ALA A 157 18.32 -28.27 7.09
C ALA A 157 17.31 -29.43 6.91
N PRO A 158 16.42 -29.65 7.89
CA PRO A 158 15.26 -30.53 7.74
C PRO A 158 14.45 -30.22 6.48
N GLU A 159 13.80 -31.25 5.91
CA GLU A 159 13.08 -31.12 4.64
C GLU A 159 11.91 -30.13 4.70
N ASP A 160 11.20 -30.08 5.81
CA ASP A 160 10.12 -29.13 6.08
C ASP A 160 10.63 -27.69 6.19
N GLU A 161 11.70 -27.48 6.95
CA GLU A 161 12.32 -26.16 7.09
C GLU A 161 12.88 -25.64 5.76
N MET A 162 13.54 -26.51 5.00
CA MET A 162 14.07 -26.22 3.68
C MET A 162 12.95 -25.90 2.67
N PHE A 163 11.79 -26.56 2.78
CA PHE A 163 10.60 -26.24 2.00
C PHE A 163 10.05 -24.85 2.35
N ASP A 164 9.96 -24.52 3.63
CA ASP A 164 9.49 -23.20 4.08
C ASP A 164 10.41 -22.08 3.53
N TYR A 165 11.73 -22.24 3.61
CA TYR A 165 12.67 -21.29 3.01
C TYR A 165 12.49 -21.14 1.49
N ALA A 166 12.28 -22.24 0.78
CA ALA A 166 12.06 -22.21 -0.67
C ALA A 166 10.75 -21.49 -1.03
N VAL A 167 9.67 -21.71 -0.27
CA VAL A 167 8.37 -21.05 -0.46
C VAL A 167 8.46 -19.55 -0.16
N ASP A 168 9.07 -19.15 0.95
CA ASP A 168 9.24 -17.74 1.32
C ASP A 168 10.05 -16.96 0.27
N ALA A 169 11.14 -17.58 -0.22
CA ALA A 169 11.94 -17.02 -1.29
C ALA A 169 11.15 -16.94 -2.61
N ALA A 170 10.38 -17.97 -2.96
CA ALA A 170 9.55 -17.97 -4.16
C ALA A 170 8.48 -16.87 -4.13
N ILE A 171 7.81 -16.68 -2.98
CA ILE A 171 6.82 -15.61 -2.81
C ILE A 171 7.49 -14.24 -2.96
N SER A 172 8.57 -13.99 -2.22
CA SER A 172 9.28 -12.70 -2.27
C SER A 172 9.82 -12.38 -3.67
N LEU A 173 10.39 -13.38 -4.35
CA LEU A 173 10.91 -13.26 -5.71
C LEU A 173 9.80 -13.08 -6.74
N GLY A 174 8.67 -13.78 -6.60
CA GLY A 174 7.50 -13.66 -7.45
C GLY A 174 6.88 -12.27 -7.36
N VAL A 175 6.69 -11.77 -6.14
CA VAL A 175 6.20 -10.40 -5.87
C VAL A 175 7.17 -9.37 -6.47
N ALA A 176 8.47 -9.50 -6.24
CA ALA A 176 9.48 -8.61 -6.81
C ALA A 176 9.46 -8.58 -8.35
N LEU A 177 9.29 -9.75 -8.99
CA LEU A 177 9.16 -9.85 -10.44
C LEU A 177 7.89 -9.13 -10.94
N GLY A 178 6.75 -9.34 -10.28
CA GLY A 178 5.50 -8.63 -10.57
C GLY A 178 5.64 -7.12 -10.44
N MET A 179 6.34 -6.63 -9.41
CA MET A 179 6.60 -5.20 -9.21
C MET A 179 7.41 -4.59 -10.38
N LYS A 180 8.46 -5.29 -10.83
CA LYS A 180 9.24 -4.90 -12.02
C LYS A 180 8.37 -4.90 -13.28
N GLN A 181 7.54 -5.92 -13.47
CA GLN A 181 6.61 -6.03 -14.60
C GLN A 181 5.54 -4.92 -14.61
N ALA A 182 5.11 -4.46 -13.43
CA ALA A 182 4.24 -3.29 -13.30
C ALA A 182 4.95 -1.96 -13.64
N GLY A 183 6.26 -1.99 -13.91
CA GLY A 183 7.04 -0.81 -14.28
C GLY A 183 7.48 0.02 -13.08
N MET A 184 7.55 -0.56 -11.88
CA MET A 184 8.15 0.11 -10.72
C MET A 184 9.62 0.44 -11.04
N ARG A 185 10.02 1.68 -10.74
CA ARG A 185 11.39 2.14 -11.03
C ARG A 185 12.38 1.47 -10.05
N PRO A 186 13.60 1.14 -10.48
CA PRO A 186 14.63 0.63 -9.58
C PRO A 186 14.85 1.59 -8.41
N ILE A 187 14.88 1.04 -7.20
CA ILE A 187 15.21 1.71 -5.95
C ILE A 187 16.31 0.86 -5.31
N HIS A 188 17.39 1.46 -4.86
CA HIS A 188 18.57 0.73 -4.38
C HIS A 188 18.81 0.87 -2.87
N GLU A 189 18.01 1.71 -2.21
CA GLU A 189 18.08 1.93 -0.77
C GLU A 189 16.84 1.33 -0.10
N GLU A 190 17.03 0.60 0.99
CA GLU A 190 15.95 -0.09 1.69
C GLU A 190 14.91 0.89 2.25
N GLY A 191 15.35 1.99 2.88
CA GLY A 191 14.44 3.00 3.43
C GLY A 191 13.53 3.62 2.37
N GLN A 192 14.08 3.95 1.20
CA GLN A 192 13.30 4.44 0.07
C GLN A 192 12.35 3.39 -0.50
N PHE A 193 12.75 2.12 -0.49
CA PHE A 193 11.89 1.01 -0.92
C PHE A 193 10.72 0.82 0.04
N GLN A 194 11.00 0.81 1.35
CA GLN A 194 9.98 0.70 2.39
C GLN A 194 9.00 1.87 2.32
N ASP A 195 9.48 3.11 2.15
CA ASP A 195 8.59 4.26 1.94
C ASP A 195 7.71 4.09 0.69
N ARG A 196 8.31 3.63 -0.41
CA ARG A 196 7.60 3.48 -1.68
C ARG A 196 6.52 2.39 -1.63
N VAL A 197 6.79 1.30 -0.92
CA VAL A 197 5.90 0.13 -0.85
C VAL A 197 4.91 0.26 0.29
N CYS A 198 5.38 0.62 1.49
CA CYS A 198 4.56 0.65 2.70
C CYS A 198 3.99 2.04 2.99
N GLY A 199 4.68 3.12 2.64
CA GLY A 199 4.38 4.48 3.09
C GLY A 199 5.09 4.83 4.41
N PRO A 200 4.72 5.91 5.11
CA PRO A 200 5.34 6.29 6.37
C PRO A 200 4.98 5.31 7.50
N ARG A 201 5.93 5.07 8.42
CA ARG A 201 5.64 4.35 9.67
C ARG A 201 4.63 5.09 10.55
N ASP A 202 4.70 6.42 10.54
CA ASP A 202 3.78 7.29 11.26
C ASP A 202 2.93 8.11 10.28
N LEU A 203 1.75 7.57 9.94
CA LEU A 203 0.78 8.24 9.09
C LEU A 203 0.22 9.51 9.74
N LYS A 204 0.11 9.55 11.07
CA LYS A 204 -0.38 10.73 11.81
C LYS A 204 0.59 11.89 11.64
N ALA A 205 1.89 11.64 11.86
CA ALA A 205 2.92 12.65 11.66
C ALA A 205 2.96 13.15 10.21
N LEU A 206 2.83 12.25 9.21
CA LEU A 206 2.75 12.67 7.82
C LEU A 206 1.57 13.62 7.59
N LEU A 207 0.36 13.23 8.01
CA LEU A 207 -0.85 14.02 7.81
C LEU A 207 -0.76 15.38 8.49
N LYS A 208 -0.29 15.45 9.74
CA LYS A 208 -0.11 16.73 10.45
C LYS A 208 0.85 17.67 9.73
N ASN A 209 1.89 17.14 9.09
CA ASN A 209 2.91 17.92 8.40
C ASN A 209 2.51 18.32 6.96
N ARG A 210 1.67 17.53 6.30
CA ARG A 210 1.39 17.68 4.85
C ARG A 210 -0.02 18.13 4.53
N LEU A 211 -0.98 17.89 5.41
CA LEU A 211 -2.36 18.34 5.22
C LEU A 211 -2.45 19.81 5.61
N GLY A 212 -2.59 20.67 4.60
CA GLY A 212 -2.82 22.10 4.78
C GLY A 212 -4.28 22.49 4.64
N VAL A 213 -4.56 23.76 4.91
CA VAL A 213 -5.86 24.37 4.62
C VAL A 213 -5.68 25.42 3.53
N THR A 214 -6.58 25.41 2.57
CA THR A 214 -6.71 26.40 1.49
C THR A 214 -8.15 26.86 1.43
N ALA A 215 -8.44 27.96 0.74
CA ALA A 215 -9.80 28.46 0.61
C ALA A 215 -10.01 29.14 -0.75
N GLU A 216 -11.25 29.19 -1.19
CA GLU A 216 -11.66 30.02 -2.31
C GLU A 216 -11.47 31.51 -2.02
N GLU A 217 -11.36 32.32 -3.07
CA GLU A 217 -11.17 33.76 -2.94
C GLU A 217 -12.36 34.42 -2.20
N GLY A 218 -12.03 35.25 -1.21
CA GLY A 218 -13.02 35.99 -0.42
C GLY A 218 -13.76 35.17 0.63
N VAL A 219 -13.27 33.99 0.99
CA VAL A 219 -13.63 33.31 2.24
C VAL A 219 -12.97 34.03 3.42
N ASP A 220 -13.65 34.10 4.57
CA ASP A 220 -13.12 34.74 5.77
C ASP A 220 -11.81 34.07 6.24
N PRO A 221 -10.68 34.81 6.32
CA PRO A 221 -9.42 34.27 6.82
C PRO A 221 -9.49 33.69 8.24
N SER A 222 -10.43 34.15 9.08
CA SER A 222 -10.63 33.61 10.43
C SER A 222 -11.08 32.15 10.39
N LEU A 223 -11.99 31.80 9.47
CA LEU A 223 -12.46 30.43 9.29
C LEU A 223 -11.34 29.51 8.79
N VAL A 224 -10.44 30.00 7.95
CA VAL A 224 -9.25 29.24 7.50
C VAL A 224 -8.35 28.89 8.69
N SER A 225 -8.11 29.86 9.57
CA SER A 225 -7.31 29.66 10.78
C SER A 225 -7.97 28.66 11.73
N THR A 226 -9.27 28.79 11.99
CA THR A 226 -10.04 27.88 12.84
C THR A 226 -10.09 26.47 12.26
N LEU A 227 -10.29 26.32 10.94
CA LEU A 227 -10.29 25.01 10.28
C LEU A 227 -8.94 24.31 10.45
N ASN A 228 -7.83 25.04 10.30
CA ASN A 228 -6.51 24.48 10.50
C ASN A 228 -6.29 24.03 11.95
N GLU A 229 -6.72 24.84 12.93
CA GLU A 229 -6.65 24.47 14.35
C GLU A 229 -7.46 23.20 14.65
N TRP A 230 -8.72 23.18 14.23
CA TRP A 230 -9.63 22.06 14.48
C TRP A 230 -9.13 20.78 13.80
N MET A 231 -8.65 20.88 12.56
CA MET A 231 -8.03 19.76 11.83
C MET A 231 -6.81 19.21 12.57
N GLN A 232 -5.89 20.08 13.02
CA GLN A 232 -4.67 19.64 13.73
C GLN A 232 -5.00 18.99 15.09
N ARG A 233 -6.03 19.50 15.78
CA ARG A 233 -6.54 18.90 17.01
C ARG A 233 -7.15 17.51 16.73
N ALA A 234 -7.98 17.38 15.71
CA ALA A 234 -8.61 16.12 15.34
C ALA A 234 -7.57 15.06 14.94
N LEU A 235 -6.57 15.42 14.14
CA LEU A 235 -5.47 14.53 13.75
C LEU A 235 -4.65 14.05 14.96
N THR A 236 -4.50 14.90 15.99
CA THR A 236 -3.80 14.52 17.21
C THR A 236 -4.53 13.39 17.94
N ASN A 237 -5.85 13.44 17.99
CA ASN A 237 -6.71 12.47 18.66
C ASN A 237 -7.03 11.23 17.81
N ALA A 238 -6.82 11.30 16.49
CA ALA A 238 -7.18 10.24 15.56
C ALA A 238 -6.53 8.88 15.87
N THR A 239 -7.32 7.82 15.74
CA THR A 239 -6.87 6.42 15.79
C THR A 239 -6.31 5.98 14.43
N PRO A 240 -5.49 4.91 14.37
CA PRO A 240 -4.98 4.40 13.10
C PRO A 240 -6.07 4.07 12.05
N PRO A 241 -7.22 3.46 12.39
CA PRO A 241 -8.32 3.29 11.44
C PRO A 241 -8.89 4.60 10.89
N GLN A 242 -9.08 5.61 11.73
CA GLN A 242 -9.58 6.93 11.29
C GLN A 242 -8.61 7.62 10.33
N LEU A 243 -7.30 7.53 10.59
CA LEU A 243 -6.29 8.04 9.66
C LEU A 243 -6.37 7.35 8.29
N LYS A 244 -6.62 6.02 8.26
CA LYS A 244 -6.82 5.30 7.00
C LYS A 244 -8.08 5.76 6.27
N ASN A 245 -9.18 6.04 6.98
CA ASN A 245 -10.41 6.54 6.37
C ASN A 245 -10.19 7.91 5.71
N ILE A 246 -9.54 8.84 6.42
CA ILE A 246 -9.16 10.15 5.85
C ILE A 246 -8.32 9.96 4.59
N MET A 247 -7.33 9.06 4.63
CA MET A 247 -6.49 8.77 3.46
C MET A 247 -7.28 8.15 2.30
N GLN A 248 -8.26 7.29 2.56
CA GLN A 248 -9.09 6.71 1.51
C GLN A 248 -9.95 7.77 0.82
N GLU A 249 -10.58 8.67 1.56
CA GLU A 249 -11.39 9.75 1.00
C GLU A 249 -10.54 10.78 0.24
N MET A 250 -9.32 11.03 0.71
CA MET A 250 -8.44 12.04 0.13
C MET A 250 -7.56 11.49 -0.99
N ASN A 251 -6.93 10.34 -0.83
CA ASN A 251 -5.96 9.77 -1.77
C ASN A 251 -6.54 8.61 -2.57
N GLY A 252 -7.69 8.06 -2.19
CA GLY A 252 -8.24 6.84 -2.80
C GLY A 252 -7.54 5.57 -2.33
N SER A 253 -6.61 5.63 -1.38
CA SER A 253 -5.95 4.45 -0.81
C SER A 253 -5.69 4.66 0.67
N ARG A 254 -5.66 3.58 1.45
CA ARG A 254 -5.45 3.62 2.91
C ARG A 254 -4.08 4.17 3.30
N TYR A 255 -3.11 4.11 2.40
CA TYR A 255 -1.73 4.52 2.64
C TYR A 255 -1.18 5.31 1.46
N VAL A 256 -0.15 6.09 1.73
CA VAL A 256 0.50 6.97 0.76
C VAL A 256 2.00 6.98 0.97
N THR A 257 2.78 7.21 -0.07
CA THR A 257 4.24 7.40 0.06
C THR A 257 4.58 8.77 0.65
N THR A 258 5.73 8.94 1.31
CA THR A 258 6.16 10.26 1.80
C THR A 258 6.44 11.28 0.68
N SER A 259 6.67 10.79 -0.54
CA SER A 259 6.84 11.61 -1.75
C SER A 259 5.54 12.20 -2.33
N VAL A 260 4.42 12.06 -1.61
CA VAL A 260 3.13 12.61 -2.02
C VAL A 260 3.19 14.12 -2.21
N GLY A 261 2.48 14.61 -3.24
CA GLY A 261 2.26 16.04 -3.45
C GLY A 261 1.40 16.68 -2.36
N SER A 262 0.98 17.93 -2.58
CA SER A 262 0.13 18.67 -1.64
C SER A 262 -1.15 17.92 -1.32
N MET A 263 -1.53 17.93 -0.04
CA MET A 263 -2.81 17.47 0.47
C MET A 263 -3.50 18.65 1.15
N ALA A 264 -4.79 18.86 0.90
CA ALA A 264 -5.47 20.03 1.42
C ALA A 264 -6.91 19.76 1.85
N LEU A 265 -7.32 20.43 2.92
CA LEU A 265 -8.71 20.83 3.08
C LEU A 265 -8.93 22.13 2.29
N HIS A 266 -9.94 22.17 1.44
CA HIS A 266 -10.27 23.35 0.65
C HIS A 266 -11.62 23.91 1.09
N LEU A 267 -11.63 25.12 1.65
CA LEU A 267 -12.85 25.76 2.13
C LEU A 267 -13.58 26.42 0.95
N CYS A 268 -14.77 25.90 0.62
CA CYS A 268 -15.55 26.25 -0.56
C CYS A 268 -16.81 27.04 -0.18
N LYS A 269 -17.10 28.12 -0.91
CA LYS A 269 -18.34 28.91 -0.74
C LYS A 269 -19.57 28.12 -1.12
N THR A 270 -19.44 27.26 -2.13
CA THR A 270 -20.53 26.45 -2.65
C THR A 270 -20.11 25.00 -2.77
N MET A 271 -20.97 24.10 -2.30
CA MET A 271 -20.80 22.66 -2.45
C MET A 271 -21.76 22.12 -3.52
N PRO A 272 -21.36 21.09 -4.29
CA PRO A 272 -22.25 20.44 -5.25
C PRO A 272 -23.42 19.70 -4.59
N VAL A 273 -23.29 19.35 -3.30
CA VAL A 273 -24.34 18.72 -2.50
C VAL A 273 -24.71 19.63 -1.32
N PRO A 274 -25.96 20.08 -1.19
CA PRO A 274 -26.41 20.89 -0.06
C PRO A 274 -26.25 20.14 1.27
N HIS A 275 -25.93 20.87 2.34
CA HIS A 275 -25.84 20.38 3.72
C HIS A 275 -24.79 19.29 3.96
N VAL A 276 -23.83 19.13 3.06
CA VAL A 276 -22.68 18.25 3.27
C VAL A 276 -21.49 19.07 3.74
N MET A 277 -20.87 18.64 4.84
CA MET A 277 -19.69 19.30 5.39
C MET A 277 -18.42 19.00 4.58
N PHE A 278 -18.22 17.74 4.16
CA PHE A 278 -16.99 17.28 3.51
C PHE A 278 -17.26 16.52 2.21
N ILE A 279 -16.47 16.78 1.16
CA ILE A 279 -16.46 15.98 -0.08
C ILE A 279 -15.02 15.66 -0.48
N GLY A 280 -14.69 14.38 -0.63
CA GLY A 280 -13.36 13.93 -1.03
C GLY A 280 -13.14 13.98 -2.55
N HIS A 281 -11.96 14.45 -2.96
CA HIS A 281 -11.50 14.49 -4.35
C HIS A 281 -10.18 13.70 -4.48
N THR A 282 -10.32 12.39 -4.72
CA THR A 282 -9.15 11.46 -4.72
C THR A 282 -8.14 11.70 -5.83
N CYS A 283 -8.54 12.36 -6.92
CA CYS A 283 -7.65 12.75 -8.01
C CYS A 283 -6.74 13.93 -7.64
N SER A 284 -7.22 14.88 -6.83
CA SER A 284 -6.47 16.09 -6.43
C SER A 284 -5.88 16.01 -5.03
N ARG A 285 -6.21 14.97 -4.26
CA ARG A 285 -5.82 14.84 -2.84
C ARG A 285 -6.36 15.96 -1.97
N THR A 286 -7.61 16.33 -2.24
CA THR A 286 -8.32 17.42 -1.58
C THR A 286 -9.56 16.88 -0.90
N ILE A 287 -9.93 17.47 0.24
CA ILE A 287 -11.29 17.35 0.77
C ILE A 287 -11.86 18.76 0.81
N ASP A 288 -12.94 18.95 0.08
CA ASP A 288 -13.68 20.20 0.08
C ASP A 288 -14.49 20.30 1.38
N VAL A 289 -14.48 21.48 2.00
CA VAL A 289 -15.16 21.81 3.23
C VAL A 289 -16.18 22.91 2.93
N SER A 290 -17.43 22.71 3.30
CA SER A 290 -18.45 23.76 3.13
C SER A 290 -18.17 24.94 4.08
N GLU A 291 -17.95 26.14 3.53
CA GLU A 291 -17.84 27.36 4.35
C GLU A 291 -19.10 27.58 5.19
N ILE A 292 -20.27 27.39 4.58
CA ILE A 292 -21.57 27.62 5.23
C ILE A 292 -21.76 26.67 6.42
N GLU A 293 -21.57 25.36 6.22
CA GLU A 293 -21.78 24.39 7.30
C GLU A 293 -20.66 24.47 8.35
N PHE A 294 -19.40 24.70 7.93
CA PHE A 294 -18.30 24.89 8.87
C PHE A 294 -18.49 26.14 9.74
N LYS A 295 -18.90 27.27 9.15
CA LYS A 295 -19.21 28.49 9.90
C LYS A 295 -20.28 28.24 10.97
N LYS A 296 -21.35 27.52 10.65
CA LYS A 296 -22.37 27.14 11.64
C LYS A 296 -21.77 26.34 12.79
N SER A 297 -20.91 25.36 12.51
CA SER A 297 -20.24 24.58 13.55
C SER A 297 -19.35 25.45 14.43
N VAL A 298 -18.61 26.41 13.84
CA VAL A 298 -17.78 27.37 14.59
C VAL A 298 -18.63 28.27 15.48
N ASP A 299 -19.67 28.90 14.92
CA ASP A 299 -20.56 29.81 15.64
C ASP A 299 -21.33 29.08 16.77
N ALA A 300 -21.59 27.78 16.61
CA ALA A 300 -22.21 26.91 17.62
C ALA A 300 -21.22 26.19 18.56
N HIS A 301 -19.90 26.45 18.42
CA HIS A 301 -18.84 25.79 19.19
C HIS A 301 -18.84 24.25 19.12
N GLN A 302 -19.26 23.67 17.99
CA GLN A 302 -19.43 22.23 17.79
C GLN A 302 -18.16 21.53 17.27
N TYR A 303 -17.05 21.65 18.01
CA TYR A 303 -15.80 20.98 17.64
C TYR A 303 -15.95 19.45 17.57
N ASP A 304 -16.62 18.83 18.54
CA ASP A 304 -16.76 17.36 18.59
C ASP A 304 -17.55 16.82 17.39
N GLY A 305 -18.55 17.58 16.92
CA GLY A 305 -19.30 17.26 15.71
C GLY A 305 -18.42 17.33 14.46
N PHE A 306 -17.60 18.37 14.34
CA PHE A 306 -16.60 18.48 13.27
C PHE A 306 -15.58 17.34 13.34
N GLU A 307 -15.01 17.05 14.51
CA GLU A 307 -13.99 16.01 14.69
C GLU A 307 -14.56 14.66 14.28
N ASN A 308 -15.76 14.32 14.75
CA ASN A 308 -16.43 13.08 14.40
C ASN A 308 -16.71 12.97 12.89
N ALA A 309 -17.18 14.05 12.26
CA ALA A 309 -17.41 14.08 10.82
C ALA A 309 -16.11 13.92 10.02
N PHE A 310 -15.08 14.69 10.36
CA PHE A 310 -13.78 14.69 9.68
C PHE A 310 -13.04 13.35 9.82
N LEU A 311 -12.98 12.79 11.03
CA LEU A 311 -12.24 11.55 11.29
C LEU A 311 -12.92 10.30 10.73
N ASN A 312 -14.24 10.36 10.50
CA ASN A 312 -15.03 9.23 10.05
C ASN A 312 -15.56 9.37 8.63
N CYS A 313 -15.14 10.40 7.87
CA CYS A 313 -15.60 10.67 6.51
C CYS A 313 -15.85 9.39 5.70
N ALA A 314 -17.13 9.03 5.60
CA ALA A 314 -17.71 8.51 4.39
C ALA A 314 -18.53 9.70 3.84
N SER A 315 -18.55 9.87 2.54
CA SER A 315 -19.38 10.80 1.77
C SER A 315 -20.91 10.55 1.93
N LYS A 316 -21.37 10.19 3.13
CA LYS A 316 -22.76 9.97 3.52
C LYS A 316 -23.18 11.13 4.41
N LYS A 317 -24.29 11.77 4.03
CA LYS A 317 -24.98 12.85 4.77
C LYS A 317 -24.69 12.79 6.28
N TYR A 318 -23.95 13.78 6.77
CA TYR A 318 -23.99 14.12 8.19
C TYR A 318 -25.14 15.11 8.35
N GLU A 319 -26.27 14.65 8.86
CA GLU A 319 -27.25 15.56 9.45
C GLU A 319 -26.69 15.92 10.82
N LEU A 320 -26.24 17.18 10.98
CA LEU A 320 -25.98 17.73 12.30
C LEU A 320 -27.33 17.72 13.03
N GLY A 321 -27.46 16.86 14.04
CA GLY A 321 -28.59 16.88 14.97
C GLY A 321 -28.65 18.19 15.75
#